data_AF-A0A0P0WC35-F1
#
_entry.id   AF-A0A0P0WC35-F1
#
_cell.length_a   1.000
_cell.length_b   1.000
_cell.length_c   1.000
_cell.angle_alpha   90.00
_cell.angle_beta   90.00
_cell.angle_gamma   90.00
#
_symmetry.space_group_name_H-M   'P 1'
#
loop_
_entity.id
_entity.type
_entity.pdbx_description
1 polymer ?
#
loop_
_entity_poly.entity_id
_entity_poly.type
_entity_poly.pdbx_seq_one_letter_code
_entity_poly.pdbx_strand_id
1 'polypeptide(L)'
;MACHAAALLQHPPPPPPPASLPSTACTSSSRRRASPWGGAGRLIRLRLRGHCPSPASARAARVVSPRCSSYGAAADAGESPAEALRRVLESPGAHQAPACYDALSARLVGRAGFKVCFTSGFSISAARLGLPDVGLISYGEMIDQGCLITEAASIPVIGDADNGYGNCMNVKRTVKGFIKAGFAGIILEDQVSPKACGHTQGRKVVSREEAIMHIKAAVDARKESGSDIVIVARTDSRQALSLDEALWRVRAFADAGADVLFIDALASREEMKAFCAVSPGVPKMANMLEGGGKTPILSPAELEETGYKLIAYPLSLIGVSMRAMEDALIAIKGGRIPPPSSLPSFEEIKDTLGFNSYYEEEKRYVVTPAQSSSYRSGYYDNTSEASSPGDAKSRTETPQEPVIDILPQLYDLGSTGGRGPSAGMWSRTLRLRITGRDGVQKIDARIPAGFLEGMTKVIPGLAGANIMERLRNAPIDSENPQNGQILLDFEDAMGDRIQVFIE
;
A
#
# COMPACT_ATOMS: atom_id res chain seq x y z
N MET A 1 -6.45 -13.79 -32.32
CA MET A 1 -7.61 -14.58 -31.83
C MET A 1 -7.69 -14.44 -30.30
N ALA A 2 -8.10 -13.28 -29.79
CA ALA A 2 -8.33 -13.06 -28.35
C ALA A 2 -9.58 -12.20 -28.20
N CYS A 3 -10.48 -12.65 -27.32
CA CYS A 3 -11.90 -12.33 -27.28
C CYS A 3 -12.22 -10.87 -26.90
N HIS A 4 -13.11 -10.26 -27.69
CA HIS A 4 -13.94 -9.14 -27.28
C HIS A 4 -15.01 -9.62 -26.27
N ALA A 5 -15.06 -8.97 -25.10
CA ALA A 5 -16.26 -8.89 -24.28
C ALA A 5 -16.55 -7.41 -24.03
N ALA A 6 -17.40 -6.83 -24.87
CA ALA A 6 -17.95 -5.50 -24.69
C ALA A 6 -19.15 -5.57 -23.74
N ALA A 7 -19.07 -4.90 -22.59
CA ALA A 7 -20.22 -4.63 -21.75
C ALA A 7 -20.77 -3.24 -22.12
N LEU A 8 -21.78 -3.22 -23.00
CA LEU A 8 -22.64 -2.07 -23.25
C LEU A 8 -23.55 -1.88 -22.03
N LEU A 9 -23.28 -0.90 -21.18
CA LEU A 9 -24.22 -0.42 -20.17
C LEU A 9 -24.91 0.84 -20.69
N GLN A 10 -26.16 0.66 -21.11
CA GLN A 10 -27.11 1.75 -21.33
C GLN A 10 -27.45 2.39 -19.97
N HIS A 11 -27.29 3.70 -19.86
CA HIS A 11 -27.65 4.46 -18.66
C HIS A 11 -29.17 4.43 -18.40
N PRO A 12 -29.63 4.08 -17.19
CA PRO A 12 -31.00 4.38 -16.77
C PRO A 12 -31.14 5.88 -16.40
N PRO A 13 -32.30 6.51 -16.64
CA PRO A 13 -32.55 7.90 -16.21
C PRO A 13 -32.70 8.00 -14.67
N PRO A 14 -32.38 9.18 -14.08
CA PRO A 14 -32.43 9.39 -12.63
C PRO A 14 -33.88 9.46 -12.07
N PRO A 15 -34.13 9.00 -10.83
CA PRO A 15 -35.43 9.15 -10.15
C PRO A 15 -35.68 10.60 -9.65
N PRO A 16 -36.95 11.02 -9.49
CA PRO A 16 -37.32 12.36 -9.01
C PRO A 16 -37.09 12.55 -7.48
N PRO A 17 -36.95 13.79 -6.98
CA PRO A 17 -36.62 14.10 -5.59
C PRO A 17 -37.79 13.88 -4.60
N PRO A 18 -37.53 13.54 -3.32
CA PRO A 18 -38.56 13.26 -2.33
C PRO A 18 -39.17 14.53 -1.69
N ALA A 19 -40.48 14.47 -1.43
CA ALA A 19 -41.24 15.48 -0.71
C ALA A 19 -41.19 15.30 0.81
N SER A 20 -41.46 16.41 1.50
CA SER A 20 -41.33 16.75 2.93
C SER A 20 -42.10 15.91 3.98
N LEU A 21 -41.46 15.77 5.15
CA LEU A 21 -41.94 15.46 6.53
C LEU A 21 -43.16 16.34 6.98
N PRO A 22 -43.85 16.17 8.16
CA PRO A 22 -43.32 15.72 9.48
C PRO A 22 -44.27 15.06 10.54
N SER A 23 -43.63 14.65 11.65
CA SER A 23 -44.02 14.67 13.09
C SER A 23 -45.32 14.00 13.60
N THR A 24 -45.18 13.10 14.58
CA THR A 24 -45.96 13.13 15.85
C THR A 24 -45.25 12.32 16.95
N ALA A 25 -45.41 12.79 18.18
CA ALA A 25 -44.70 12.44 19.41
C ALA A 25 -45.44 11.40 20.28
N CYS A 26 -44.79 11.08 21.41
CA CYS A 26 -45.33 10.78 22.75
C CYS A 26 -45.18 9.36 23.36
N THR A 27 -44.34 9.30 24.42
CA THR A 27 -44.59 8.73 25.79
C THR A 27 -44.89 7.23 25.93
N SER A 28 -44.51 6.45 26.97
CA SER A 28 -43.84 6.64 28.26
C SER A 28 -43.69 5.26 28.97
N SER A 29 -42.96 5.24 30.10
CA SER A 29 -42.99 4.26 31.21
C SER A 29 -42.20 2.95 31.00
N SER A 30 -41.19 2.50 31.78
CA SER A 30 -40.85 2.44 33.22
C SER A 30 -40.95 0.99 33.76
N ARG A 31 -39.84 0.45 34.32
CA ARG A 31 -39.67 -0.48 35.47
C ARG A 31 -38.40 -1.34 35.27
N ARG A 32 -37.30 -1.12 36.01
CA ARG A 32 -36.94 -1.56 37.39
C ARG A 32 -36.54 -3.05 37.54
N ARG A 33 -35.25 -3.30 37.83
CA ARG A 33 -34.60 -4.18 38.87
C ARG A 33 -33.13 -4.44 38.44
N ALA A 34 -32.07 -3.98 39.11
CA ALA A 34 -31.47 -4.38 40.42
C ALA A 34 -31.22 -5.91 40.51
N SER A 35 -30.06 -6.50 40.84
CA SER A 35 -28.83 -6.12 41.58
C SER A 35 -27.76 -7.26 41.41
N PRO A 36 -26.46 -7.10 41.75
CA PRO A 36 -25.35 -8.01 41.41
C PRO A 36 -24.72 -8.75 42.61
N TRP A 37 -24.16 -9.96 42.39
CA TRP A 37 -23.25 -10.72 43.28
C TRP A 37 -22.31 -11.49 42.33
N GLY A 38 -20.97 -11.53 42.41
CA GLY A 38 -20.07 -11.59 43.56
C GLY A 38 -19.39 -12.96 43.55
N GLY A 39 -18.07 -13.05 43.34
CA GLY A 39 -17.35 -14.33 43.47
C GLY A 39 -15.97 -14.38 42.81
N ALA A 40 -14.96 -13.88 43.52
CA ALA A 40 -13.55 -14.07 43.18
C ALA A 40 -13.06 -15.47 43.60
N GLY A 41 -12.20 -16.07 42.78
CA GLY A 41 -11.46 -17.29 43.12
C GLY A 41 -10.09 -17.29 42.44
N ARG A 42 -9.05 -16.86 43.17
CA ARG A 42 -7.64 -17.08 42.82
C ARG A 42 -7.24 -18.50 43.22
N LEU A 43 -6.51 -19.19 42.35
CA LEU A 43 -5.54 -20.19 42.78
C LEU A 43 -4.17 -19.89 42.16
N ILE A 44 -3.20 -19.74 43.05
CA ILE A 44 -1.76 -19.63 42.83
C ILE A 44 -1.18 -21.05 42.85
N ARG A 45 -0.20 -21.35 41.99
CA ARG A 45 0.98 -22.23 42.17
C ARG A 45 1.51 -22.59 40.77
N LEU A 46 2.79 -22.71 40.46
CA LEU A 46 4.07 -22.51 41.17
C LEU A 46 5.12 -22.39 40.04
N ARG A 47 6.09 -21.48 40.15
CA ARG A 47 7.26 -21.42 39.24
C ARG A 47 8.17 -22.62 39.50
N LEU A 48 8.69 -23.24 38.45
CA LEU A 48 9.99 -23.91 38.47
C LEU A 48 10.86 -23.35 37.34
N ARG A 49 11.94 -22.67 37.75
CA ARG A 49 13.04 -22.22 36.89
C ARG A 49 14.04 -23.37 36.80
N GLY A 50 14.38 -23.77 35.58
CA GLY A 50 15.59 -24.54 35.28
C GLY A 50 16.46 -23.73 34.33
N HIS A 51 17.60 -23.25 34.83
CA HIS A 51 18.68 -22.69 34.01
C HIS A 51 19.61 -23.82 33.59
N CYS A 52 19.97 -23.90 32.31
CA CYS A 52 21.21 -24.50 31.84
C CYS A 52 21.88 -23.52 30.87
N PRO A 53 23.16 -23.16 31.07
CA PRO A 53 23.93 -22.40 30.09
C PRO A 53 24.69 -23.36 29.18
N SER A 54 24.85 -23.01 27.90
CA SER A 54 26.04 -23.36 27.12
C SER A 54 26.08 -22.69 25.74
N PRO A 55 27.29 -22.53 25.15
CA PRO A 55 27.65 -21.38 24.33
C PRO A 55 27.92 -21.72 22.84
N ALA A 56 28.41 -20.70 22.13
CA ALA A 56 29.24 -20.75 20.93
C ALA A 56 28.55 -20.65 19.54
N SER A 57 28.67 -19.44 19.00
CA SER A 57 29.09 -19.10 17.63
C SER A 57 28.53 -19.91 16.45
N ALA A 58 27.60 -19.31 15.73
CA ALA A 58 27.50 -19.47 14.28
C ALA A 58 27.11 -18.14 13.63
N ARG A 59 28.04 -17.59 12.84
CA ARG A 59 27.80 -16.47 11.91
C ARG A 59 26.73 -16.90 10.91
N ALA A 60 25.51 -16.38 11.05
CA ALA A 60 24.49 -16.49 10.01
C ALA A 60 24.41 -15.16 9.26
N ALA A 61 24.56 -15.23 7.94
CA ALA A 61 24.44 -14.12 7.02
C ALA A 61 23.11 -13.39 7.22
N ARG A 62 23.19 -12.07 7.42
CA ARG A 62 22.04 -11.18 7.64
C ARG A 62 21.29 -11.03 6.32
N VAL A 63 20.23 -11.80 6.12
CA VAL A 63 19.20 -11.43 5.15
C VAL A 63 18.55 -10.16 5.67
N VAL A 64 18.77 -9.05 4.98
CA VAL A 64 18.14 -7.76 5.28
C VAL A 64 16.65 -7.91 4.98
N SER A 65 15.85 -8.25 5.98
CA SER A 65 14.41 -8.00 5.90
C SER A 65 14.20 -6.49 6.08
N PRO A 66 13.32 -5.85 5.30
CA PRO A 66 12.95 -4.47 5.61
C PRO A 66 12.32 -4.49 7.01
N ARG A 67 12.89 -3.73 7.94
CA ARG A 67 12.24 -3.45 9.22
C ARG A 67 11.12 -2.45 8.92
N CYS A 68 9.89 -2.94 8.74
CA CYS A 68 8.69 -2.11 8.88
C CYS A 68 8.56 -1.72 10.35
N SER A 69 9.01 -0.52 10.67
CA SER A 69 8.85 0.09 12.00
C SER A 69 8.92 1.60 11.86
N SER A 70 7.92 2.18 11.20
CA SER A 70 7.53 3.57 11.43
C SER A 70 6.02 3.61 11.50
N TYR A 71 5.49 3.56 12.73
CA TYR A 71 4.09 3.85 13.02
C TYR A 71 3.80 5.28 12.58
N GLY A 72 2.94 5.43 11.58
CA GLY A 72 2.39 6.71 11.14
C GLY A 72 1.56 7.35 12.25
N ALA A 73 1.82 8.63 12.51
CA ALA A 73 1.19 9.42 13.55
C ALA A 73 -0.33 9.55 13.35
N ALA A 74 -1.12 8.88 14.21
CA ALA A 74 -2.50 9.23 14.62
C ALA A 74 -3.16 8.18 15.54
N ALA A 75 -2.53 7.05 15.84
CA ALA A 75 -2.95 6.20 16.97
C ALA A 75 -2.43 6.83 18.27
N ASP A 76 -3.28 6.93 19.29
CA ASP A 76 -2.89 7.30 20.65
C ASP A 76 -1.65 6.48 21.03
N ALA A 77 -0.55 7.12 21.44
CA ALA A 77 0.83 6.68 21.19
C ALA A 77 1.28 5.32 21.79
N GLY A 78 0.36 4.50 22.32
CA GLY A 78 0.58 3.12 22.74
C GLY A 78 -0.47 2.11 22.28
N GLU A 79 -1.53 2.51 21.56
CA GLU A 79 -2.55 1.58 21.10
C GLU A 79 -2.10 0.81 19.85
N SER A 80 -2.21 -0.51 19.89
CA SER A 80 -1.93 -1.36 18.73
C SER A 80 -3.04 -1.27 17.66
N PRO A 81 -2.75 -1.53 16.38
CA PRO A 81 -3.76 -1.51 15.32
C PRO A 81 -4.97 -2.41 15.63
N ALA A 82 -4.71 -3.57 16.24
CA ALA A 82 -5.74 -4.52 16.63
C ALA A 82 -6.68 -3.99 17.74
N GLU A 83 -6.13 -3.34 18.77
CA GLU A 83 -6.93 -2.69 19.82
C GLU A 83 -7.82 -1.58 19.24
N ALA A 84 -7.26 -0.77 18.33
CA ALA A 84 -8.01 0.27 17.64
C ALA A 84 -9.18 -0.30 16.81
N LEU A 85 -8.98 -1.43 16.12
CA LEU A 85 -10.08 -2.11 15.40
C LEU A 85 -11.11 -2.70 16.36
N ARG A 86 -10.69 -3.31 17.47
CA ARG A 86 -11.63 -3.84 18.47
C ARG A 86 -12.50 -2.75 19.06
N ARG A 87 -11.94 -1.57 19.36
CA ARG A 87 -12.74 -0.41 19.77
C ARG A 87 -13.76 0.00 18.71
N VAL A 88 -13.41 -0.04 17.42
CA VAL A 88 -14.39 0.21 16.34
C VAL A 88 -15.51 -0.84 16.40
N LEU A 89 -15.17 -2.13 16.51
CA LEU A 89 -16.14 -3.22 16.60
C LEU A 89 -17.02 -3.16 17.86
N GLU A 90 -16.55 -2.56 18.95
CA GLU A 90 -17.32 -2.36 20.18
C GLU A 90 -18.15 -1.08 20.17
N SER A 91 -17.76 -0.07 19.38
CA SER A 91 -18.48 1.21 19.30
C SER A 91 -19.86 1.05 18.66
N PRO A 92 -20.90 1.82 18.99
CA PRO A 92 -22.24 1.64 18.42
C PRO A 92 -22.32 1.83 16.89
N GLY A 93 -23.28 1.16 16.25
CA GLY A 93 -23.62 1.32 14.83
C GLY A 93 -22.91 0.38 13.86
N ALA A 94 -23.30 0.40 12.58
CA ALA A 94 -22.59 -0.29 11.51
C ALA A 94 -21.48 0.60 10.92
N HIS A 95 -20.28 0.04 10.72
CA HIS A 95 -19.13 0.77 10.23
C HIS A 95 -18.85 0.44 8.76
N GLN A 96 -18.87 1.49 7.94
CA GLN A 96 -18.48 1.43 6.55
C GLN A 96 -16.95 1.32 6.44
N ALA A 97 -16.50 0.35 5.65
CA ALA A 97 -15.10 -0.01 5.46
C ALA A 97 -14.80 -0.14 3.95
N PRO A 98 -14.46 0.97 3.25
CA PRO A 98 -14.07 0.89 1.85
C PRO A 98 -12.80 0.07 1.63
N ALA A 99 -12.73 -0.62 0.49
CA ALA A 99 -11.52 -1.34 0.10
C ALA A 99 -10.45 -0.39 -0.42
N CYS A 100 -9.28 -0.39 0.20
CA CYS A 100 -8.06 0.15 -0.36
C CYS A 100 -7.23 -0.94 -1.05
N TYR A 101 -6.29 -0.54 -1.89
CA TYR A 101 -5.40 -1.45 -2.62
C TYR A 101 -3.96 -0.95 -2.71
N ASP A 102 -3.69 0.29 -2.30
CA ASP A 102 -2.36 0.89 -2.22
C ASP A 102 -2.30 1.94 -1.09
N ALA A 103 -1.10 2.45 -0.83
CA ALA A 103 -0.86 3.44 0.22
C ALA A 103 -1.70 4.73 0.03
N LEU A 104 -1.87 5.18 -1.22
CA LEU A 104 -2.61 6.40 -1.53
C LEU A 104 -4.11 6.23 -1.24
N SER A 105 -4.72 5.16 -1.74
CA SER A 105 -6.13 4.83 -1.48
C SER A 105 -6.39 4.65 0.01
N ALA A 106 -5.50 3.98 0.75
CA ALA A 106 -5.62 3.84 2.20
C ALA A 106 -5.61 5.18 2.94
N ARG A 107 -4.70 6.09 2.56
CA ARG A 107 -4.65 7.45 3.09
C ARG A 107 -5.92 8.25 2.77
N LEU A 108 -6.42 8.15 1.55
CA LEU A 108 -7.64 8.82 1.12
C LEU A 108 -8.87 8.34 1.91
N VAL A 109 -8.97 7.03 2.19
CA VAL A 109 -10.04 6.49 3.05
C VAL A 109 -9.98 7.08 4.46
N GLY A 110 -8.78 7.16 5.07
CA GLY A 110 -8.59 7.84 6.36
C GLY A 110 -8.99 9.32 6.32
N ARG A 111 -8.52 10.06 5.31
CA ARG A 111 -8.85 11.49 5.11
C ARG A 111 -10.34 11.75 4.90
N ALA A 112 -11.06 10.80 4.31
CA ALA A 112 -12.51 10.89 4.14
C ALA A 112 -13.30 10.67 5.45
N GLY A 113 -12.63 10.31 6.56
CA GLY A 113 -13.25 10.18 7.88
C GLY A 113 -13.82 8.79 8.19
N PHE A 114 -13.51 7.77 7.39
CA PHE A 114 -13.86 6.39 7.73
C PHE A 114 -13.04 5.92 8.95
N LYS A 115 -13.62 5.04 9.77
CA LYS A 115 -12.98 4.55 11.01
C LYS A 115 -12.14 3.28 10.83
N VAL A 116 -12.36 2.58 9.71
CA VAL A 116 -11.73 1.32 9.36
C VAL A 116 -11.73 1.20 7.85
N CYS A 117 -10.73 0.53 7.29
CA CYS A 117 -10.74 0.10 5.90
C CYS A 117 -10.29 -1.36 5.82
N PHE A 118 -10.40 -1.96 4.63
CA PHE A 118 -9.84 -3.27 4.39
C PHE A 118 -9.09 -3.29 3.06
N THR A 119 -8.20 -4.25 2.87
CA THR A 119 -7.56 -4.47 1.58
C THR A 119 -8.37 -5.47 0.76
N SER A 120 -8.53 -5.22 -0.54
CA SER A 120 -9.18 -6.16 -1.44
C SER A 120 -8.12 -6.95 -2.22
N GLY A 121 -8.09 -8.28 -2.09
CA GLY A 121 -7.19 -9.13 -2.88
C GLY A 121 -7.40 -8.93 -4.39
N PHE A 122 -8.65 -8.76 -4.81
CA PHE A 122 -9.00 -8.39 -6.19
C PHE A 122 -8.38 -7.07 -6.62
N SER A 123 -8.56 -6.01 -5.83
CA SER A 123 -8.08 -4.68 -6.20
C SER A 123 -6.56 -4.59 -6.18
N ILE A 124 -5.90 -5.29 -5.26
CA ILE A 124 -4.44 -5.41 -5.24
C ILE A 124 -3.96 -6.17 -6.48
N SER A 125 -4.56 -7.31 -6.81
CA SER A 125 -4.19 -8.07 -8.02
C SER A 125 -4.33 -7.22 -9.29
N ALA A 126 -5.45 -6.49 -9.41
CA ALA A 126 -5.70 -5.58 -10.53
C ALA A 126 -4.66 -4.46 -10.60
N ALA A 127 -4.43 -3.73 -9.50
CA ALA A 127 -3.56 -2.56 -9.50
C ALA A 127 -2.06 -2.91 -9.56
N ARG A 128 -1.64 -3.98 -8.88
CA ARG A 128 -0.23 -4.38 -8.77
C ARG A 128 0.23 -5.23 -9.95
N LEU A 129 -0.63 -6.14 -10.43
CA LEU A 129 -0.25 -7.13 -11.44
C LEU A 129 -0.93 -6.90 -12.79
N GLY A 130 -2.04 -6.14 -12.84
CA GLY A 130 -2.89 -6.09 -14.04
C GLY A 130 -3.56 -7.43 -14.35
N LEU A 131 -3.73 -8.29 -13.35
CA LEU A 131 -4.20 -9.68 -13.48
C LEU A 131 -5.52 -9.90 -12.73
N PRO A 132 -6.29 -10.95 -13.08
CA PRO A 132 -7.54 -11.28 -12.41
C PRO A 132 -7.32 -11.93 -11.03
N ASP A 133 -8.33 -11.80 -10.16
CA ASP A 133 -8.36 -12.43 -8.84
C ASP A 133 -8.71 -13.93 -8.90
N VAL A 134 -7.72 -14.72 -9.28
CA VAL A 134 -7.81 -16.18 -9.45
C VAL A 134 -6.68 -16.92 -8.71
N GLY A 135 -6.20 -16.33 -7.60
CA GLY A 135 -5.15 -16.90 -6.77
C GLY A 135 -3.75 -16.82 -7.38
N LEU A 136 -3.52 -15.88 -8.30
CA LEU A 136 -2.19 -15.62 -8.89
C LEU A 136 -1.30 -14.77 -8.00
N ILE A 137 -1.88 -13.85 -7.24
CA ILE A 137 -1.13 -13.03 -6.30
C ILE A 137 -0.64 -13.89 -5.14
N SER A 138 0.65 -13.78 -4.82
CA SER A 138 1.29 -14.58 -3.79
C SER A 138 1.20 -13.93 -2.41
N TYR A 139 1.39 -14.75 -1.38
CA TYR A 139 1.55 -14.29 0.01
C TYR A 139 2.60 -13.16 0.15
N GLY A 140 3.74 -13.28 -0.54
CA GLY A 140 4.82 -12.29 -0.48
C GLY A 140 4.37 -10.94 -1.02
N GLU A 141 3.72 -10.93 -2.19
CA GLU A 141 3.22 -9.70 -2.81
C GLU A 141 2.12 -9.03 -1.98
N MET A 142 1.25 -9.83 -1.35
CA MET A 142 0.21 -9.31 -0.45
C MET A 142 0.80 -8.68 0.81
N ILE A 143 1.85 -9.27 1.40
CA ILE A 143 2.56 -8.68 2.53
C ILE A 143 3.29 -7.39 2.13
N ASP A 144 4.02 -7.40 1.00
CA ASP A 144 4.77 -6.23 0.54
C ASP A 144 3.84 -5.04 0.30
N GLN A 145 2.70 -5.27 -0.36
CA GLN A 145 1.68 -4.25 -0.55
C GLN A 145 1.04 -3.84 0.79
N GLY A 146 0.77 -4.81 1.65
CA GLY A 146 0.17 -4.61 2.97
C GLY A 146 0.99 -3.68 3.86
N CYS A 147 2.32 -3.85 3.90
CA CYS A 147 3.22 -2.98 4.64
C CYS A 147 3.11 -1.51 4.21
N LEU A 148 3.08 -1.24 2.90
CA LEU A 148 2.92 0.13 2.40
C LEU A 148 1.55 0.73 2.77
N ILE A 149 0.50 -0.10 2.71
CA ILE A 149 -0.87 0.31 3.04
C ILE A 149 -0.99 0.68 4.52
N THR A 150 -0.54 -0.18 5.42
CA THR A 150 -0.66 -0.01 6.87
C THR A 150 0.24 1.11 7.40
N GLU A 151 1.42 1.33 6.80
CA GLU A 151 2.29 2.47 7.14
C GLU A 151 1.67 3.81 6.70
N ALA A 152 0.92 3.83 5.60
CA ALA A 152 0.28 5.04 5.08
C ALA A 152 -1.10 5.33 5.70
N ALA A 153 -1.80 4.31 6.20
CA ALA A 153 -3.13 4.44 6.77
C ALA A 153 -3.09 5.08 8.17
N SER A 154 -4.02 6.00 8.43
CA SER A 154 -4.24 6.59 9.76
C SER A 154 -5.31 5.86 10.58
N ILE A 155 -5.83 4.75 10.06
CA ILE A 155 -6.96 3.98 10.63
C ILE A 155 -6.65 2.48 10.55
N PRO A 156 -7.30 1.64 11.38
CA PRO A 156 -7.09 0.20 11.34
C PRO A 156 -7.43 -0.39 9.97
N VAL A 157 -6.55 -1.25 9.48
CA VAL A 157 -6.70 -1.95 8.19
C VAL A 157 -6.94 -3.44 8.43
N ILE A 158 -8.00 -3.98 7.84
CA ILE A 158 -8.25 -5.43 7.78
C ILE A 158 -7.65 -5.96 6.47
N GLY A 159 -6.73 -6.91 6.54
CA GLY A 159 -6.09 -7.46 5.34
C GLY A 159 -6.83 -8.67 4.76
N ASP A 160 -7.07 -8.71 3.45
CA ASP A 160 -7.48 -9.95 2.76
C ASP A 160 -6.30 -10.92 2.68
N ALA A 161 -6.45 -12.11 3.25
CA ALA A 161 -5.42 -13.14 3.26
C ALA A 161 -5.80 -14.38 2.45
N ASP A 162 -6.79 -14.24 1.56
CA ASP A 162 -7.29 -15.33 0.75
C ASP A 162 -7.62 -16.54 1.65
N ASN A 163 -7.25 -17.75 1.24
CA ASN A 163 -7.41 -18.97 2.03
C ASN A 163 -6.19 -19.29 2.92
N GLY A 164 -5.28 -18.33 3.12
CA GLY A 164 -4.09 -18.47 3.96
C GLY A 164 -2.86 -19.10 3.28
N TYR A 165 -2.92 -19.26 1.95
CA TYR A 165 -1.80 -19.64 1.08
C TYR A 165 -1.21 -21.04 1.35
N GLY A 166 -2.04 -21.98 1.80
CA GLY A 166 -1.67 -23.38 1.99
C GLY A 166 -2.40 -24.03 3.17
N ASN A 167 -1.68 -24.89 3.91
CA ASN A 167 -2.23 -25.62 5.06
C ASN A 167 -2.20 -24.77 6.35
N CYS A 168 -2.56 -25.38 7.49
CA CYS A 168 -2.52 -24.72 8.81
C CYS A 168 -1.19 -24.03 9.14
N MET A 169 -0.04 -24.58 8.75
CA MET A 169 1.27 -23.95 8.99
C MET A 169 1.47 -22.72 8.11
N ASN A 170 0.96 -22.73 6.88
CA ASN A 170 0.89 -21.55 6.02
C ASN A 170 -0.02 -20.49 6.65
N VAL A 171 -1.22 -20.85 7.12
CA VAL A 171 -2.12 -19.93 7.84
C VAL A 171 -1.41 -19.28 9.02
N LYS A 172 -0.68 -20.06 9.84
CA LYS A 172 0.10 -19.49 10.97
C LYS A 172 1.16 -18.51 10.49
N ARG A 173 1.90 -18.85 9.41
CA ARG A 173 2.89 -17.94 8.82
C ARG A 173 2.21 -16.65 8.33
N THR A 174 1.05 -16.77 7.67
CA THR A 174 0.28 -15.67 7.11
C THR A 174 -0.18 -14.72 8.20
N VAL A 175 -0.86 -15.21 9.23
CA VAL A 175 -1.32 -14.38 10.36
C VAL A 175 -0.14 -13.65 11.02
N LYS A 176 0.97 -14.35 11.27
CA LYS A 176 2.18 -13.72 11.85
C LYS A 176 2.80 -12.67 10.93
N GLY A 177 2.72 -12.88 9.61
CA GLY A 177 3.13 -11.90 8.60
C GLY A 177 2.25 -10.66 8.63
N PHE A 178 0.93 -10.83 8.64
CA PHE A 178 -0.03 -9.74 8.66
C PHE A 178 0.10 -8.90 9.94
N ILE A 179 0.30 -9.53 11.10
CA ILE A 179 0.61 -8.84 12.36
C ILE A 179 1.87 -7.97 12.20
N LYS A 180 2.95 -8.52 11.63
CA LYS A 180 4.20 -7.77 11.43
C LYS A 180 4.08 -6.64 10.42
N ALA A 181 3.23 -6.83 9.41
CA ALA A 181 2.91 -5.80 8.44
C ALA A 181 2.01 -4.70 9.04
N GLY A 182 1.52 -4.81 10.28
CA GLY A 182 0.72 -3.78 10.93
C GLY A 182 -0.79 -3.86 10.67
N PHE A 183 -1.29 -4.97 10.10
CA PHE A 183 -2.72 -5.18 9.95
C PHE A 183 -3.42 -5.33 11.31
N ALA A 184 -4.58 -4.72 11.43
CA ALA A 184 -5.43 -4.79 12.62
C ALA A 184 -6.35 -6.02 12.61
N GLY A 185 -6.68 -6.51 11.42
CA GLY A 185 -7.48 -7.72 11.22
C GLY A 185 -7.06 -8.47 9.96
N ILE A 186 -7.57 -9.69 9.82
CA ILE A 186 -7.31 -10.58 8.68
C ILE A 186 -8.61 -11.24 8.23
N ILE A 187 -8.87 -11.30 6.92
CA ILE A 187 -9.95 -12.09 6.32
C ILE A 187 -9.36 -13.42 5.84
N LEU A 188 -9.93 -14.52 6.30
CA LEU A 188 -9.54 -15.88 5.92
C LEU A 188 -10.75 -16.64 5.40
N GLU A 189 -10.69 -17.09 4.14
CA GLU A 189 -11.77 -17.85 3.49
C GLU A 189 -11.54 -19.36 3.45
N ASP A 190 -12.61 -20.12 3.19
CA ASP A 190 -12.61 -21.59 3.16
C ASP A 190 -12.55 -22.18 1.75
N GLN A 191 -12.10 -21.40 0.76
CA GLN A 191 -11.91 -21.90 -0.61
C GLN A 191 -10.71 -22.85 -0.73
N VAL A 192 -10.83 -23.81 -1.64
CA VAL A 192 -9.68 -24.63 -2.07
C VAL A 192 -8.68 -23.76 -2.86
N SER A 193 -7.40 -24.12 -2.86
CA SER A 193 -6.42 -23.51 -3.76
C SER A 193 -6.43 -24.14 -5.16
N PRO A 194 -6.25 -23.35 -6.24
CA PRO A 194 -6.29 -21.90 -6.26
C PRO A 194 -7.72 -21.39 -5.99
N LYS A 195 -7.84 -20.36 -5.16
CA LYS A 195 -9.13 -19.71 -4.90
C LYS A 195 -9.55 -18.82 -6.07
N ALA A 196 -10.84 -18.54 -6.16
CA ALA A 196 -11.38 -17.63 -7.18
C ALA A 196 -12.20 -16.52 -6.52
N CYS A 197 -12.33 -15.38 -7.20
CA CYS A 197 -13.18 -14.28 -6.73
C CYS A 197 -14.60 -14.77 -6.36
N GLY A 198 -15.14 -14.21 -5.27
CA GLY A 198 -16.42 -14.58 -4.67
C GLY A 198 -17.66 -14.48 -5.59
N HIS A 199 -17.52 -13.94 -6.79
CA HIS A 199 -18.63 -13.82 -7.74
C HIS A 199 -18.44 -14.65 -9.02
N THR A 200 -17.37 -15.45 -9.10
CA THR A 200 -17.13 -16.38 -10.22
C THR A 200 -17.90 -17.69 -10.06
N GLN A 201 -18.18 -18.39 -11.17
CA GLN A 201 -18.82 -19.71 -11.13
C GLN A 201 -17.82 -20.81 -10.78
N GLY A 202 -18.29 -21.92 -10.19
CA GLY A 202 -17.47 -23.10 -9.93
C GLY A 202 -16.59 -23.04 -8.67
N ARG A 203 -16.88 -22.13 -7.73
CA ARG A 203 -16.22 -22.09 -6.41
C ARG A 203 -16.28 -23.46 -5.72
N LYS A 204 -15.18 -23.83 -5.08
CA LYS A 204 -15.05 -25.03 -4.26
C LYS A 204 -14.51 -24.63 -2.91
N VAL A 205 -15.08 -25.21 -1.86
CA VAL A 205 -14.63 -25.01 -0.49
C VAL A 205 -13.97 -26.28 0.04
N VAL A 206 -13.05 -26.12 0.98
CA VAL A 206 -12.42 -27.24 1.69
C VAL A 206 -13.44 -27.98 2.57
N SER A 207 -13.04 -29.15 3.07
CA SER A 207 -13.84 -29.89 4.05
C SER A 207 -14.18 -29.04 5.29
N ARG A 208 -15.24 -29.41 6.02
CA ARG A 208 -15.61 -28.71 7.25
C ARG A 208 -14.47 -28.74 8.27
N GLU A 209 -13.82 -29.90 8.38
CA GLU A 209 -12.70 -30.15 9.28
C GLU A 209 -11.52 -29.23 8.97
N GLU A 210 -11.14 -29.13 7.70
CA GLU A 210 -10.04 -28.27 7.24
C GLU A 210 -10.34 -26.78 7.47
N ALA A 211 -11.56 -26.34 7.13
CA ALA A 211 -11.98 -24.95 7.36
C ALA A 211 -11.88 -24.58 8.85
N ILE A 212 -12.36 -25.45 9.75
CA ILE A 212 -12.24 -25.25 11.20
C ILE A 212 -10.77 -25.26 11.66
N MET A 213 -9.94 -26.15 11.11
CA MET A 213 -8.52 -26.21 11.43
C MET A 213 -7.78 -24.92 11.03
N HIS A 214 -8.13 -24.30 9.91
CA HIS A 214 -7.57 -23.02 9.48
C HIS A 214 -7.91 -21.89 10.45
N ILE A 215 -9.17 -21.78 10.89
CA ILE A 215 -9.55 -20.78 11.91
C ILE A 215 -8.80 -21.02 13.23
N LYS A 216 -8.71 -22.28 13.70
CA LYS A 216 -7.95 -22.62 14.91
C LYS A 216 -6.47 -22.27 14.77
N ALA A 217 -5.85 -22.57 13.64
CA ALA A 217 -4.47 -22.22 13.35
C ALA A 217 -4.24 -20.70 13.39
N ALA A 218 -5.19 -19.91 12.88
CA ALA A 218 -5.13 -18.45 12.96
C ALA A 218 -5.23 -17.94 14.41
N VAL A 219 -6.15 -18.49 15.20
CA VAL A 219 -6.31 -18.17 16.63
C VAL A 219 -5.05 -18.53 17.43
N ASP A 220 -4.42 -19.67 17.13
CA ASP A 220 -3.17 -20.07 17.76
C ASP A 220 -2.01 -19.15 17.37
N ALA A 221 -1.91 -18.77 16.09
CA ALA A 221 -0.90 -17.82 15.63
C ALA A 221 -1.01 -16.45 16.31
N ARG A 222 -2.24 -15.95 16.49
CA ARG A 222 -2.53 -14.73 17.26
C ARG A 222 -1.97 -14.83 18.68
N LYS A 223 -2.33 -15.90 19.41
CA LYS A 223 -1.87 -16.14 20.79
C LYS A 223 -0.34 -16.25 20.87
N GLU A 224 0.27 -17.01 19.97
CA GLU A 224 1.73 -17.21 19.90
C GLU A 224 2.50 -15.90 19.63
N SER A 225 1.86 -14.96 18.94
CA SER A 225 2.45 -13.65 18.64
C SER A 225 2.23 -12.61 19.75
N GLY A 226 1.41 -12.89 20.75
CA GLY A 226 1.02 -11.90 21.76
C GLY A 226 0.26 -10.70 21.17
N SER A 227 -0.34 -10.88 20.00
CA SER A 227 -1.16 -9.87 19.31
C SER A 227 -2.63 -10.17 19.56
N ASP A 228 -3.48 -9.16 19.40
CA ASP A 228 -4.92 -9.31 19.47
C ASP A 228 -5.62 -9.11 18.10
N ILE A 229 -4.90 -9.40 17.01
CA ILE A 229 -5.41 -9.27 15.63
C ILE A 229 -6.81 -9.89 15.49
N VAL A 230 -7.72 -9.16 14.83
CA VAL A 230 -9.10 -9.60 14.61
C VAL A 230 -9.16 -10.62 13.47
N ILE A 231 -9.76 -11.78 13.71
CA ILE A 231 -9.92 -12.83 12.70
C ILE A 231 -11.34 -12.75 12.12
N VAL A 232 -11.44 -12.32 10.85
CA VAL A 232 -12.66 -12.33 10.06
C VAL A 232 -12.73 -13.66 9.30
N ALA A 233 -13.64 -14.54 9.70
CA ALA A 233 -13.82 -15.85 9.07
C ALA A 233 -14.86 -15.77 7.96
N ARG A 234 -14.41 -15.97 6.72
CA ARG A 234 -15.24 -15.93 5.52
C ARG A 234 -15.59 -17.35 5.06
N THR A 235 -16.83 -17.56 4.65
CA THR A 235 -17.22 -18.76 3.89
C THR A 235 -17.80 -18.41 2.53
N ASP A 236 -17.37 -19.16 1.52
CA ASP A 236 -17.84 -19.09 0.14
C ASP A 236 -18.81 -20.24 -0.18
N SER A 237 -19.14 -21.05 0.84
CA SER A 237 -19.98 -22.24 0.73
C SER A 237 -21.43 -21.93 0.34
N ARG A 238 -21.90 -20.69 0.48
CA ARG A 238 -23.25 -20.30 0.04
C ARG A 238 -23.46 -20.56 -1.44
N GLN A 239 -22.49 -20.19 -2.28
CA GLN A 239 -22.54 -20.51 -3.72
C GLN A 239 -22.03 -21.92 -4.00
N ALA A 240 -20.97 -22.36 -3.32
CA ALA A 240 -20.34 -23.65 -3.64
C ALA A 240 -21.23 -24.84 -3.28
N LEU A 241 -22.05 -24.73 -2.23
CA LEU A 241 -22.84 -25.81 -1.65
C LEU A 241 -24.29 -25.35 -1.38
N SER A 242 -24.58 -24.71 -0.25
CA SER A 242 -25.93 -24.27 0.14
C SER A 242 -25.91 -23.19 1.22
N LEU A 243 -27.06 -22.53 1.46
CA LEU A 243 -27.22 -21.62 2.60
C LEU A 243 -27.05 -22.34 3.94
N ASP A 244 -27.66 -23.51 4.11
CA ASP A 244 -27.58 -24.29 5.36
C ASP A 244 -26.13 -24.65 5.71
N GLU A 245 -25.34 -25.01 4.71
CA GLU A 245 -23.91 -25.27 4.88
C GLU A 245 -23.16 -24.01 5.32
N ALA A 246 -23.44 -22.86 4.69
CA ALA A 246 -22.81 -21.60 5.05
C ALA A 246 -23.15 -21.17 6.48
N LEU A 247 -24.42 -21.30 6.88
CA LEU A 247 -24.87 -21.02 8.25
C LEU A 247 -24.24 -21.97 9.28
N TRP A 248 -24.08 -23.24 8.93
CA TRP A 248 -23.37 -24.20 9.77
C TRP A 248 -21.90 -23.81 9.95
N ARG A 249 -21.22 -23.46 8.85
CA ARG A 249 -19.79 -23.12 8.86
C ARG A 249 -19.49 -21.87 9.68
N VAL A 250 -20.26 -20.80 9.53
CA VAL A 250 -20.02 -19.58 10.33
C VAL A 250 -20.28 -19.79 11.82
N ARG A 251 -21.22 -20.68 12.20
CA ARG A 251 -21.37 -21.09 13.60
C ARG A 251 -20.11 -21.82 14.09
N ALA A 252 -19.63 -22.79 13.31
CA ALA A 252 -18.41 -23.52 13.65
C ALA A 252 -17.16 -22.61 13.69
N PHE A 253 -17.09 -21.58 12.85
CA PHE A 253 -16.02 -20.59 12.86
C PHE A 253 -16.07 -19.72 14.12
N ALA A 254 -17.26 -19.30 14.56
CA ALA A 254 -17.45 -18.63 15.83
C ALA A 254 -16.99 -19.51 17.00
N ASP A 255 -17.42 -20.79 17.02
CA ASP A 255 -17.02 -21.77 18.05
C ASP A 255 -15.49 -22.03 18.05
N ALA A 256 -14.84 -21.90 16.89
CA ALA A 256 -13.39 -22.00 16.73
C ALA A 256 -12.63 -20.74 17.17
N GLY A 257 -13.32 -19.63 17.45
CA GLY A 257 -12.73 -18.39 17.99
C GLY A 257 -12.54 -17.25 16.99
N ALA A 258 -13.24 -17.28 15.85
CA ALA A 258 -13.32 -16.13 14.94
C ALA A 258 -14.03 -14.94 15.60
N ASP A 259 -13.56 -13.72 15.36
CA ASP A 259 -14.07 -12.48 15.97
C ASP A 259 -15.15 -11.81 15.12
N VAL A 260 -15.13 -12.02 13.81
CA VAL A 260 -16.12 -11.51 12.85
C VAL A 260 -16.48 -12.62 11.89
N LEU A 261 -17.76 -12.73 11.55
CA LEU A 261 -18.25 -13.71 10.58
C LEU A 261 -18.59 -13.02 9.26
N PHE A 262 -18.36 -13.73 8.16
CA PHE A 262 -18.66 -13.27 6.81
C PHE A 262 -19.16 -14.44 5.95
N ILE A 263 -20.40 -14.37 5.46
CA ILE A 263 -20.87 -15.22 4.35
C ILE A 263 -20.87 -14.39 3.08
N ASP A 264 -20.15 -14.86 2.07
CA ASP A 264 -20.11 -14.19 0.78
C ASP A 264 -21.28 -14.60 -0.13
N ALA A 265 -21.72 -13.67 -0.98
CA ALA A 265 -22.74 -13.87 -2.02
C ALA A 265 -24.11 -14.44 -1.54
N LEU A 266 -24.62 -13.96 -0.39
CA LEU A 266 -26.01 -14.18 0.04
C LEU A 266 -26.97 -13.64 -1.02
N ALA A 267 -28.05 -14.36 -1.33
CA ALA A 267 -28.88 -14.06 -2.51
C ALA A 267 -30.11 -13.19 -2.22
N SER A 268 -30.47 -12.96 -0.95
CA SER A 268 -31.63 -12.16 -0.58
C SER A 268 -31.53 -11.53 0.80
N ARG A 269 -32.42 -10.57 1.10
CA ARG A 269 -32.53 -9.93 2.42
C ARG A 269 -32.90 -10.95 3.52
N GLU A 270 -33.64 -11.99 3.18
CA GLU A 270 -34.02 -13.08 4.09
C GLU A 270 -32.79 -13.92 4.48
N GLU A 271 -31.91 -14.22 3.52
CA GLU A 271 -30.65 -14.92 3.80
C GLU A 271 -29.72 -14.06 4.67
N MET A 272 -29.67 -12.75 4.44
CA MET A 272 -28.93 -11.80 5.27
C MET A 272 -29.44 -11.78 6.71
N LYS A 273 -30.77 -11.76 6.91
CA LYS A 273 -31.39 -11.88 8.24
C LYS A 273 -31.08 -13.21 8.91
N ALA A 274 -31.16 -14.32 8.17
CA ALA A 274 -30.84 -15.65 8.67
C ALA A 274 -29.38 -15.75 9.13
N PHE A 275 -28.44 -15.16 8.37
CA PHE A 275 -27.03 -15.08 8.75
C PHE A 275 -26.83 -14.26 10.03
N CYS A 276 -27.40 -13.05 10.12
CA CYS A 276 -27.25 -12.19 11.31
C CYS A 276 -27.82 -12.83 12.59
N ALA A 277 -28.80 -13.73 12.47
CA ALA A 277 -29.35 -14.50 13.58
C ALA A 277 -28.42 -15.60 14.12
N VAL A 278 -27.39 -16.02 13.36
CA VAL A 278 -26.39 -17.00 13.81
C VAL A 278 -25.34 -16.31 14.67
N SER A 279 -25.03 -16.90 15.82
CA SER A 279 -24.03 -16.41 16.77
C SER A 279 -24.20 -14.90 17.05
N PRO A 280 -25.36 -14.47 17.62
CA PRO A 280 -25.76 -13.06 17.68
C PRO A 280 -24.73 -12.13 18.33
N GLY A 281 -23.90 -12.64 19.26
CA GLY A 281 -22.84 -11.86 19.91
C GLY A 281 -21.56 -11.62 19.08
N VAL A 282 -21.41 -12.26 17.92
CA VAL A 282 -20.22 -12.10 17.07
C VAL A 282 -20.52 -11.12 15.93
N PRO A 283 -19.76 -10.03 15.73
CA PRO A 283 -19.94 -9.11 14.61
C PRO A 283 -20.07 -9.77 13.23
N LYS A 284 -20.87 -9.16 12.33
CA LYS A 284 -21.09 -9.62 10.96
C LYS A 284 -20.56 -8.61 9.95
N MET A 285 -19.94 -9.10 8.88
CA MET A 285 -19.50 -8.30 7.75
C MET A 285 -20.42 -8.52 6.54
N ALA A 286 -20.90 -7.42 5.95
CA ALA A 286 -21.61 -7.42 4.68
C ALA A 286 -20.66 -6.97 3.57
N ASN A 287 -20.72 -7.61 2.40
CA ASN A 287 -19.93 -7.23 1.23
C ASN A 287 -20.84 -6.65 0.15
N MET A 288 -20.85 -5.32 0.01
CA MET A 288 -21.69 -4.59 -0.93
C MET A 288 -20.96 -4.45 -2.27
N LEU A 289 -20.94 -5.51 -3.08
CA LEU A 289 -20.26 -5.52 -4.39
C LEU A 289 -20.92 -4.55 -5.39
N GLU A 290 -20.31 -3.39 -5.55
CA GLU A 290 -20.80 -2.29 -6.38
C GLU A 290 -20.65 -2.64 -7.86
N GLY A 291 -21.76 -2.84 -8.57
CA GLY A 291 -21.75 -3.20 -10.00
C GLY A 291 -22.45 -4.51 -10.34
N GLY A 292 -23.07 -5.19 -9.38
CA GLY A 292 -24.03 -6.28 -9.67
C GLY A 292 -23.61 -7.67 -9.16
N GLY A 293 -23.19 -7.76 -7.90
CA GLY A 293 -23.02 -9.04 -7.22
C GLY A 293 -24.35 -9.77 -6.95
N LYS A 294 -24.27 -10.95 -6.32
CA LYS A 294 -25.47 -11.71 -5.92
C LYS A 294 -26.20 -11.09 -4.71
N THR A 295 -25.45 -10.44 -3.83
CA THR A 295 -25.98 -9.79 -2.64
C THR A 295 -26.75 -8.52 -3.01
N PRO A 296 -28.01 -8.37 -2.57
CA PRO A 296 -28.73 -7.11 -2.71
C PRO A 296 -27.96 -5.96 -2.05
N ILE A 297 -27.81 -4.84 -2.77
CA ILE A 297 -27.18 -3.64 -2.23
C ILE A 297 -28.16 -2.91 -1.32
N LEU A 298 -27.82 -2.83 -0.03
CA LEU A 298 -28.62 -2.18 1.01
C LEU A 298 -27.89 -0.93 1.50
N SER A 299 -28.65 0.04 2.01
CA SER A 299 -28.08 1.21 2.68
C SER A 299 -27.41 0.80 4.02
N PRO A 300 -26.46 1.61 4.53
CA PRO A 300 -25.86 1.35 5.84
C PRO A 300 -26.88 1.22 6.98
N ALA A 301 -27.96 2.01 6.95
CA ALA A 301 -29.02 1.96 7.95
C ALA A 301 -29.79 0.63 7.89
N GLU A 302 -30.14 0.14 6.70
CA GLU A 302 -30.80 -1.16 6.52
C GLU A 302 -29.89 -2.33 6.95
N LEU A 303 -28.57 -2.22 6.70
CA LEU A 303 -27.60 -3.23 7.13
C LEU A 303 -27.44 -3.24 8.65
N GLU A 304 -27.39 -2.08 9.29
CA GLU A 304 -27.38 -1.96 10.75
C GLU A 304 -28.65 -2.57 11.36
N GLU A 305 -29.84 -2.22 10.84
CA GLU A 305 -31.11 -2.78 11.29
C GLU A 305 -31.17 -4.31 11.12
N THR A 306 -30.57 -4.82 10.05
CA THR A 306 -30.46 -6.28 9.82
C THR A 306 -29.52 -6.97 10.82
N GLY A 307 -28.57 -6.24 11.41
CA GLY A 307 -27.62 -6.73 12.41
C GLY A 307 -26.17 -6.85 11.94
N TYR A 308 -25.79 -6.16 10.86
CA TYR A 308 -24.40 -6.08 10.41
C TYR A 308 -23.59 -5.06 11.21
N LYS A 309 -22.28 -5.31 11.30
CA LYS A 309 -21.32 -4.47 12.01
C LYS A 309 -20.30 -3.82 11.10
N LEU A 310 -19.84 -4.53 10.08
CA LEU A 310 -18.94 -4.03 9.05
C LEU A 310 -19.62 -4.07 7.69
N ILE A 311 -19.39 -3.05 6.88
CA ILE A 311 -19.94 -2.92 5.53
C ILE A 311 -18.78 -2.65 4.58
N ALA A 312 -18.42 -3.64 3.77
CA ALA A 312 -17.38 -3.54 2.77
C ALA A 312 -17.89 -2.98 1.45
N TYR A 313 -17.07 -2.12 0.85
CA TYR A 313 -17.23 -1.56 -0.50
C TYR A 313 -16.00 -1.97 -1.33
N PRO A 314 -15.99 -3.18 -1.91
CA PRO A 314 -14.81 -3.80 -2.52
C PRO A 314 -14.36 -3.17 -3.84
N LEU A 315 -15.26 -2.53 -4.62
CA LEU A 315 -14.97 -2.13 -6.00
C LEU A 315 -14.95 -0.62 -6.23
N SER A 316 -15.56 0.19 -5.37
CA SER A 316 -15.73 1.63 -5.62
C SER A 316 -14.43 2.34 -6.00
N LEU A 317 -13.37 2.20 -5.19
CA LEU A 317 -12.13 2.94 -5.42
C LEU A 317 -11.40 2.48 -6.69
N ILE A 318 -11.27 1.17 -6.92
CA ILE A 318 -10.57 0.65 -8.09
C ILE A 318 -11.37 0.90 -9.37
N GLY A 319 -12.69 0.69 -9.34
CA GLY A 319 -13.57 0.88 -10.49
C GLY A 319 -13.67 2.35 -10.93
N VAL A 320 -13.83 3.28 -9.99
CA VAL A 320 -13.80 4.72 -10.29
C VAL A 320 -12.44 5.14 -10.83
N SER A 321 -11.34 4.63 -10.25
CA SER A 321 -9.98 4.94 -10.73
C SER A 321 -9.73 4.42 -12.14
N MET A 322 -10.17 3.20 -12.46
CA MET A 322 -10.09 2.64 -13.81
C MET A 322 -10.81 3.54 -14.82
N ARG A 323 -12.06 3.94 -14.53
CA ARG A 323 -12.81 4.85 -15.42
C ARG A 323 -12.11 6.21 -15.57
N ALA A 324 -11.62 6.80 -14.48
CA ALA A 324 -10.93 8.08 -14.53
C ALA A 324 -9.63 8.02 -15.37
N MET A 325 -8.88 6.92 -15.26
CA MET A 325 -7.68 6.68 -16.08
C MET A 325 -8.05 6.51 -17.56
N GLU A 326 -9.09 5.73 -17.89
CA GLU A 326 -9.59 5.57 -19.26
C GLU A 326 -9.98 6.92 -19.88
N ASP A 327 -10.79 7.71 -19.16
CA ASP A 327 -11.26 9.02 -19.62
C ASP A 327 -10.09 10.00 -19.85
N ALA A 328 -9.10 9.98 -18.96
CA ALA A 328 -7.89 10.79 -19.09
C ALA A 328 -7.06 10.39 -20.32
N LEU A 329 -6.86 9.09 -20.54
CA LEU A 329 -6.14 8.56 -21.70
C LEU A 329 -6.84 8.89 -23.02
N ILE A 330 -8.18 8.82 -23.06
CA ILE A 330 -8.98 9.22 -24.21
C ILE A 330 -8.79 10.72 -24.51
N ALA A 331 -8.82 11.57 -23.48
CA ALA A 331 -8.58 13.01 -23.64
C ALA A 331 -7.18 13.29 -24.21
N ILE A 332 -6.14 12.69 -23.61
CA ILE A 332 -4.73 12.87 -24.02
C ILE A 332 -4.52 12.41 -25.45
N LYS A 333 -5.06 11.24 -25.82
CA LYS A 333 -5.00 10.73 -27.20
C LYS A 333 -5.66 11.68 -28.20
N GLY A 334 -6.69 12.41 -27.77
CA GLY A 334 -7.36 13.46 -28.55
C GLY A 334 -6.66 14.83 -28.51
N GLY A 335 -5.46 14.95 -27.92
CA GLY A 335 -4.70 16.20 -27.84
C GLY A 335 -5.19 17.17 -26.75
N ARG A 336 -5.97 16.69 -25.78
CA ARG A 336 -6.50 17.49 -24.67
C ARG A 336 -6.02 16.95 -23.33
N ILE A 337 -5.91 17.82 -22.33
CA ILE A 337 -5.79 17.39 -20.94
C ILE A 337 -7.18 17.14 -20.34
N PRO A 338 -7.31 16.31 -19.30
CA PRO A 338 -8.56 16.17 -18.55
C PRO A 338 -9.04 17.54 -18.02
N PRO A 339 -10.36 17.75 -17.90
CA PRO A 339 -10.88 19.04 -17.43
C PRO A 339 -10.45 19.29 -15.98
N PRO A 340 -10.25 20.56 -15.56
CA PRO A 340 -9.85 20.90 -14.19
C PRO A 340 -10.80 20.34 -13.11
N SER A 341 -12.08 20.12 -13.43
CA SER A 341 -13.06 19.52 -12.51
C SER A 341 -12.79 18.06 -12.18
N SER A 342 -11.96 17.36 -12.96
CA SER A 342 -11.63 15.94 -12.78
C SER A 342 -10.27 15.74 -12.12
N LEU A 343 -9.53 16.81 -11.83
CA LEU A 343 -8.18 16.75 -11.28
C LEU A 343 -8.09 17.62 -10.03
N PRO A 344 -7.56 17.11 -8.91
CA PRO A 344 -7.12 17.99 -7.84
C PRO A 344 -6.02 18.93 -8.36
N SER A 345 -5.98 20.14 -7.82
CA SER A 345 -4.87 21.05 -8.02
C SER A 345 -3.56 20.44 -7.50
N PHE A 346 -2.42 20.94 -8.00
CA PHE A 346 -1.12 20.48 -7.53
C PHE A 346 -0.93 20.70 -6.02
N GLU A 347 -1.51 21.76 -5.46
CA GLU A 347 -1.50 22.01 -4.01
C GLU A 347 -2.27 20.95 -3.23
N GLU A 348 -3.45 20.54 -3.71
CA GLU A 348 -4.24 19.46 -3.10
C GLU A 348 -3.53 18.10 -3.18
N ILE A 349 -2.82 17.84 -4.28
CA ILE A 349 -1.98 16.63 -4.43
C ILE A 349 -0.84 16.68 -3.39
N LYS A 350 -0.13 17.79 -3.28
CA LYS A 350 0.96 17.97 -2.30
C LYS A 350 0.46 17.78 -0.86
N ASP A 351 -0.68 18.36 -0.52
CA ASP A 351 -1.28 18.18 0.80
C ASP A 351 -1.63 16.71 1.07
N THR A 352 -2.25 16.04 0.11
CA THR A 352 -2.61 14.61 0.21
C THR A 352 -1.36 13.74 0.39
N LEU A 353 -0.28 14.04 -0.32
CA LEU A 353 0.98 13.30 -0.24
C LEU A 353 1.82 13.66 1.00
N GLY A 354 1.45 14.69 1.75
CA GLY A 354 2.13 15.08 2.99
C GLY A 354 3.36 15.96 2.78
N PHE A 355 3.44 16.71 1.68
CA PHE A 355 4.52 17.68 1.44
C PHE A 355 4.58 18.72 2.57
N ASN A 356 3.43 19.19 3.03
CA ASN A 356 3.35 20.18 4.11
C ASN A 356 4.00 19.64 5.39
N SER A 357 3.65 18.41 5.81
CA SER A 357 4.28 17.76 6.97
C SER A 357 5.77 17.48 6.75
N TYR A 358 6.16 17.09 5.54
CA TYR A 358 7.57 16.85 5.19
C TYR A 358 8.39 18.13 5.39
N TYR A 359 7.95 19.25 4.82
CA TYR A 359 8.70 20.52 4.92
C TYR A 359 8.75 21.06 6.35
N GLU A 360 7.70 20.88 7.16
CA GLU A 360 7.76 21.24 8.58
C GLU A 360 8.71 20.36 9.39
N GLU A 361 8.83 19.07 9.04
CA GLU A 361 9.80 18.16 9.66
C GLU A 361 11.23 18.51 9.23
N GLU A 362 11.45 18.75 7.94
CA GLU A 362 12.74 19.10 7.34
C GLU A 362 13.37 20.34 8.00
N LYS A 363 12.56 21.36 8.34
CA LYS A 363 13.02 22.57 9.04
C LYS A 363 13.78 22.29 10.34
N ARG A 364 13.50 21.17 11.02
CA ARG A 364 14.16 20.79 12.28
C ARG A 364 15.61 20.34 12.09
N TYR A 365 15.98 19.96 10.87
CA TYR A 365 17.30 19.45 10.50
C TYR A 365 18.17 20.49 9.80
N VAL A 366 17.66 21.72 9.62
CA VAL A 366 18.42 22.82 9.04
C VAL A 366 19.56 23.20 10.00
N VAL A 367 20.78 22.79 9.67
CA VAL A 367 21.98 23.20 10.39
C VAL A 367 22.25 24.67 10.10
N THR A 368 22.09 25.53 11.11
CA THR A 368 22.49 26.93 10.98
C THR A 368 24.03 27.00 10.99
N PRO A 369 24.69 27.83 10.14
CA PRO A 369 26.16 27.89 10.04
C PRO A 369 26.91 28.14 11.36
N ALA A 370 26.24 28.59 12.42
CA ALA A 370 26.82 28.80 13.74
C ALA A 370 27.04 27.51 14.56
N GLN A 371 26.42 26.38 14.19
CA GLN A 371 26.50 25.11 14.94
C GLN A 371 27.56 24.13 14.39
N SER A 372 28.18 24.43 13.26
CA SER A 372 29.22 23.58 12.65
C SER A 372 30.62 23.76 13.27
N SER A 373 30.82 24.77 14.12
CA SER A 373 32.13 25.09 14.72
C SER A 373 32.52 24.18 15.90
N SER A 374 31.58 23.45 16.51
CA SER A 374 31.88 22.55 17.63
C SER A 374 32.28 21.13 17.23
N TYR A 375 32.20 20.80 15.93
CA TYR A 375 32.59 19.51 15.36
C TYR A 375 33.84 19.63 14.46
N ARG A 376 34.83 20.44 14.86
CA ARG A 376 36.16 20.47 14.20
C ARG A 376 37.21 19.70 14.99
N SER A 377 37.33 18.43 14.62
CA SER A 377 38.57 17.67 14.41
C SER A 377 39.75 18.00 15.33
N GLY A 378 39.85 17.27 16.44
CA GLY A 378 41.14 16.98 17.06
C GLY A 378 41.85 15.86 16.30
N TYR A 379 42.55 16.19 15.21
CA TYR A 379 43.49 15.27 14.56
C TYR A 379 44.64 16.09 13.94
N TYR A 380 45.77 16.01 14.64
CA TYR A 380 47.17 16.30 14.31
C TYR A 380 47.49 17.17 13.08
N ASP A 381 47.99 18.38 13.36
CA ASP A 381 48.83 19.17 12.45
C ASP A 381 50.23 19.24 13.09
N ASN A 382 51.20 18.52 12.52
CA ASN A 382 52.60 18.53 12.94
C ASN A 382 53.45 18.44 11.68
N THR A 383 53.87 19.59 11.14
CA THR A 383 55.01 19.67 10.22
C THR A 383 55.71 21.02 10.35
N SER A 384 56.92 21.03 10.91
CA SER A 384 58.04 21.80 10.38
C SER A 384 59.39 21.28 10.93
N GLU A 385 60.27 20.92 9.99
CA GLU A 385 61.75 20.90 10.06
C GLU A 385 62.48 19.71 10.70
N ALA A 386 63.06 18.83 9.86
CA ALA A 386 64.52 18.64 9.70
C ALA A 386 64.90 17.32 8.96
N SER A 387 65.60 17.46 7.82
CA SER A 387 66.80 16.71 7.38
C SER A 387 66.78 15.18 7.06
N SER A 388 66.64 14.86 5.76
CA SER A 388 67.37 13.91 4.86
C SER A 388 67.73 12.44 5.27
N PRO A 389 68.18 11.56 4.34
CA PRO A 389 67.35 10.71 3.45
C PRO A 389 67.64 9.21 3.61
N GLY A 390 66.67 8.32 3.34
CA GLY A 390 66.94 6.88 3.38
C GLY A 390 65.77 5.98 2.98
N ASP A 391 65.81 5.52 1.73
CA ASP A 391 65.42 4.20 1.21
C ASP A 391 64.05 3.56 1.53
N ALA A 392 63.33 3.38 0.41
CA ALA A 392 62.76 2.12 -0.09
C ALA A 392 61.41 1.59 0.44
N LYS A 393 60.48 1.53 -0.54
CA LYS A 393 59.42 0.52 -0.76
C LYS A 393 58.26 0.46 0.24
N SER A 394 57.07 0.93 -0.18
CA SER A 394 56.08 0.07 -0.84
C SER A 394 54.75 0.79 -1.10
N ARG A 395 54.40 0.82 -2.39
CA ARG A 395 53.07 0.79 -3.01
C ARG A 395 51.88 0.49 -2.08
N THR A 396 50.94 1.43 -2.01
CA THR A 396 49.53 1.12 -1.68
C THR A 396 48.64 1.93 -2.60
N GLU A 397 48.00 1.23 -3.54
CA GLU A 397 47.01 1.73 -4.49
C GLU A 397 45.75 2.16 -3.73
N THR A 398 45.27 3.37 -4.00
CA THR A 398 44.01 3.89 -3.46
C THR A 398 42.84 3.26 -4.23
N PRO A 399 41.78 2.77 -3.57
CA PRO A 399 40.65 2.17 -4.27
C PRO A 399 39.86 3.26 -5.02
N GLN A 400 39.66 3.08 -6.33
CA GLN A 400 38.67 3.83 -7.10
C GLN A 400 37.27 3.53 -6.54
N GLU A 401 36.55 4.56 -6.09
CA GLU A 401 35.12 4.45 -5.76
C GLU A 401 34.30 4.09 -7.01
N PRO A 402 33.25 3.26 -6.87
CA PRO A 402 32.48 2.80 -8.01
C PRO A 402 31.58 3.93 -8.53
N VAL A 403 31.62 4.14 -9.84
CA VAL A 403 30.67 4.98 -10.58
C VAL A 403 29.25 4.42 -10.39
N ILE A 404 28.33 5.25 -9.91
CA ILE A 404 26.92 4.90 -9.70
C ILE A 404 26.17 5.05 -11.02
N ASP A 405 25.77 3.92 -11.63
CA ASP A 405 24.84 3.91 -12.76
C ASP A 405 23.41 4.22 -12.28
N ILE A 406 22.90 5.38 -12.67
CA ILE A 406 21.48 5.74 -12.52
C ILE A 406 20.82 5.59 -13.90
N LEU A 407 20.28 4.42 -14.18
CA LEU A 407 19.36 4.20 -15.30
C LEU A 407 18.08 3.55 -14.78
N PRO A 408 16.93 4.25 -14.76
CA PRO A 408 15.64 3.60 -14.71
C PRO A 408 15.38 2.96 -16.07
N GLN A 409 15.20 1.64 -16.07
CA GLN A 409 14.68 0.89 -17.22
C GLN A 409 13.27 1.39 -17.57
N LEU A 410 12.93 1.31 -18.87
CA LEU A 410 11.62 1.47 -19.53
C LEU A 410 11.40 2.77 -20.31
N TYR A 411 11.62 2.71 -21.63
CA TYR A 411 10.63 3.09 -22.65
C TYR A 411 10.88 2.25 -23.91
N ASP A 412 10.03 1.24 -24.11
CA ASP A 412 9.88 0.56 -25.39
C ASP A 412 8.87 1.37 -26.22
N LEU A 413 9.38 2.24 -27.11
CA LEU A 413 8.57 3.07 -28.01
C LEU A 413 8.27 2.29 -29.30
N GLY A 414 7.43 1.28 -29.17
CA GLY A 414 6.76 0.62 -30.29
C GLY A 414 5.38 1.23 -30.55
N SER A 415 5.29 2.28 -31.37
CA SER A 415 4.20 2.47 -32.33
C SER A 415 4.30 3.77 -33.11
N THR A 416 4.18 3.60 -34.41
CA THR A 416 4.14 4.59 -35.48
C THR A 416 2.90 5.48 -35.40
N GLY A 417 3.08 6.80 -35.50
CA GLY A 417 2.01 7.73 -35.89
C GLY A 417 2.00 9.09 -35.19
N GLY A 418 2.38 10.15 -35.90
CA GLY A 418 2.09 11.55 -35.53
C GLY A 418 3.32 12.45 -35.34
N ARG A 419 3.96 12.88 -36.44
CA ARG A 419 5.10 13.82 -36.44
C ARG A 419 4.62 15.25 -36.16
N GLY A 420 4.76 15.71 -34.91
CA GLY A 420 4.90 17.13 -34.57
C GLY A 420 6.38 17.48 -34.33
N PRO A 421 6.85 18.74 -34.55
CA PRO A 421 8.26 19.13 -34.43
C PRO A 421 8.86 18.87 -33.04
N SER A 422 8.01 18.77 -32.02
CA SER A 422 8.40 18.57 -30.62
C SER A 422 8.75 17.11 -30.28
N ALA A 423 8.30 16.12 -31.07
CA ALA A 423 8.50 14.70 -30.74
C ALA A 423 9.97 14.24 -30.90
N GLY A 424 10.72 14.87 -31.82
CA GLY A 424 12.13 14.52 -32.07
C GLY A 424 13.12 15.11 -31.06
N MET A 425 12.71 16.10 -30.27
CA MET A 425 13.58 16.75 -29.29
C MET A 425 13.78 15.87 -28.03
N TRP A 426 12.72 15.19 -27.61
CA TRP A 426 12.71 14.35 -26.40
C TRP A 426 13.30 12.96 -26.61
N SER A 427 13.54 12.55 -27.87
CA SER A 427 14.19 11.29 -28.23
C SER A 427 15.72 11.38 -28.29
N ARG A 428 16.33 12.54 -28.00
CA ARG A 428 17.79 12.73 -28.02
C ARG A 428 18.43 12.20 -26.74
N THR A 429 19.63 11.63 -26.89
CA THR A 429 20.48 11.25 -25.75
C THR A 429 21.50 12.35 -25.52
N LEU A 430 21.76 12.66 -24.27
CA LEU A 430 22.82 13.56 -23.85
C LEU A 430 23.84 12.79 -23.07
N ARG A 431 25.12 13.12 -23.24
CA ARG A 431 26.18 12.62 -22.35
C ARG A 431 26.59 13.75 -21.41
N LEU A 432 26.47 13.52 -20.10
CA LEU A 432 26.97 14.42 -19.06
C LEU A 432 28.31 13.88 -18.56
N ARG A 433 29.34 14.73 -18.59
CA ARG A 433 30.66 14.45 -18.02
C ARG A 433 30.99 15.50 -16.96
N ILE A 434 31.33 15.05 -15.76
CA ILE A 434 31.86 15.90 -14.68
C ILE A 434 33.27 15.43 -14.36
N THR A 435 34.24 16.33 -14.45
CA THR A 435 35.64 16.07 -14.14
C THR A 435 36.03 16.94 -12.97
N GLY A 436 36.50 16.31 -11.88
CA GLY A 436 36.95 17.01 -10.70
C GLY A 436 38.16 17.91 -10.97
N ARG A 437 38.42 18.88 -10.08
CA ARG A 437 39.62 19.72 -10.17
C ARG A 437 40.94 18.94 -10.21
N ASP A 438 40.93 17.72 -9.71
CA ASP A 438 42.04 16.76 -9.67
C ASP A 438 42.21 16.00 -10.99
N GLY A 439 41.37 16.28 -12.00
CA GLY A 439 41.35 15.60 -13.28
C GLY A 439 40.59 14.27 -13.27
N VAL A 440 40.06 13.84 -12.12
CA VAL A 440 39.34 12.57 -11.99
C VAL A 440 37.92 12.73 -12.51
N GLN A 441 37.47 11.85 -13.40
CA GLN A 441 36.07 11.83 -13.82
C GLN A 441 35.18 11.41 -12.65
N LYS A 442 34.33 12.31 -12.19
CA LYS A 442 33.31 12.06 -11.16
C LYS A 442 32.05 11.43 -11.76
N ILE A 443 31.64 11.89 -12.94
CA ILE A 443 30.44 11.40 -13.64
C ILE A 443 30.73 11.32 -15.15
N ASP A 444 30.26 10.25 -15.77
CA ASP A 444 30.19 10.09 -17.23
C ASP A 444 28.94 9.27 -17.57
N ALA A 445 27.81 9.93 -17.78
CA ALA A 445 26.49 9.30 -17.84
C ALA A 445 25.69 9.73 -19.07
N ARG A 446 24.90 8.81 -19.63
CA ARG A 446 23.93 9.09 -20.68
C ARG A 446 22.56 9.37 -20.08
N ILE A 447 21.96 10.49 -20.43
CA ILE A 447 20.64 10.91 -19.97
C ILE A 447 19.73 11.23 -21.16
N PRO A 448 18.46 10.84 -21.14
CA PRO A 448 17.48 11.35 -22.10
C PRO A 448 17.36 12.87 -21.97
N ALA A 449 17.24 13.59 -23.08
CA ALA A 449 17.05 15.05 -23.07
C ALA A 449 15.82 15.48 -22.23
N GLY A 450 14.83 14.58 -22.09
CA GLY A 450 13.67 14.70 -21.19
C GLY A 450 13.97 14.88 -19.72
N PHE A 451 15.17 14.53 -19.27
CA PHE A 451 15.51 14.51 -17.85
C PHE A 451 16.30 15.74 -17.38
N LEU A 452 16.62 16.68 -18.28
CA LEU A 452 17.43 17.85 -17.96
C LEU A 452 16.82 18.78 -16.90
N GLU A 453 15.51 18.99 -16.92
CA GLU A 453 14.82 19.83 -15.91
C GLU A 453 14.87 19.23 -14.50
N GLY A 454 15.01 17.91 -14.38
CA GLY A 454 15.21 17.25 -13.09
C GLY A 454 16.63 17.46 -12.57
N MET A 455 17.63 17.51 -13.47
CA MET A 455 19.04 17.59 -13.11
C MET A 455 19.50 18.97 -12.66
N THR A 456 18.83 20.04 -13.12
CA THR A 456 19.12 21.42 -12.66
C THR A 456 18.85 21.61 -11.16
N LYS A 457 18.06 20.73 -10.54
CA LYS A 457 17.85 20.69 -9.09
C LYS A 457 18.99 20.00 -8.33
N VAL A 458 19.76 19.14 -8.99
CA VAL A 458 20.81 18.31 -8.39
C VAL A 458 22.20 18.93 -8.63
N ILE A 459 22.39 19.60 -9.77
CA ILE A 459 23.64 20.25 -10.15
C ILE A 459 23.37 21.76 -10.27
N PRO A 460 23.63 22.56 -9.22
CA PRO A 460 23.34 23.99 -9.20
C PRO A 460 24.00 24.75 -10.37
N GLY A 461 25.15 24.29 -10.87
CA GLY A 461 25.83 24.87 -12.03
C GLY A 461 25.05 24.76 -13.35
N LEU A 462 24.10 23.83 -13.46
CA LEU A 462 23.21 23.76 -14.63
C LEU A 462 22.05 24.76 -14.55
N ALA A 463 21.77 25.33 -13.37
CA ALA A 463 20.76 26.36 -13.19
C ALA A 463 21.27 27.70 -13.75
N GLY A 464 20.73 28.12 -14.90
CA GLY A 464 21.11 29.34 -15.61
C GLY A 464 21.74 29.12 -16.98
N ALA A 465 22.16 27.88 -17.28
CA ALA A 465 22.50 27.50 -18.62
C ALA A 465 21.21 27.31 -19.44
N ASN A 466 21.04 28.03 -20.55
CA ASN A 466 19.86 27.91 -21.41
C ASN A 466 19.93 26.64 -22.29
N ILE A 467 20.08 25.47 -21.64
CA ILE A 467 20.33 24.16 -22.28
C ILE A 467 19.24 23.82 -23.28
N MET A 468 17.99 24.12 -22.93
CA MET A 468 16.83 23.89 -23.79
C MET A 468 16.85 24.74 -25.06
N GLU A 469 17.35 25.98 -24.98
CA GLU A 469 17.50 26.84 -26.14
C GLU A 469 18.63 26.33 -27.06
N ARG A 470 19.76 25.90 -26.47
CA ARG A 470 20.87 25.30 -27.22
C ARG A 470 20.46 23.99 -27.90
N LEU A 471 19.66 23.17 -27.23
CA LEU A 471 19.08 21.95 -27.80
C LEU A 471 18.14 22.20 -28.98
N ARG A 472 17.32 23.26 -28.91
CA ARG A 472 16.43 23.68 -30.02
C ARG A 472 17.22 24.19 -31.22
N ASN A 473 18.33 24.88 -30.98
CA ASN A 473 19.18 25.47 -32.01
C ASN A 473 20.19 24.47 -32.60
N ALA A 474 20.38 23.30 -31.99
CA ALA A 474 21.24 22.25 -32.52
C ALA A 474 20.59 21.59 -33.75
N PRO A 475 21.24 21.62 -34.94
CA PRO A 475 20.68 21.11 -36.20
C PRO A 475 20.15 19.67 -36.07
N ILE A 476 19.03 19.37 -36.72
CA ILE A 476 18.55 18.00 -36.91
C ILE A 476 19.00 17.57 -38.31
N ASP A 477 20.25 17.16 -38.45
CA ASP A 477 20.69 16.49 -39.69
C ASP A 477 20.38 14.99 -39.57
N SER A 478 19.39 14.54 -40.33
CA SER A 478 19.03 13.12 -40.42
C SER A 478 20.09 12.28 -41.14
N GLU A 479 21.02 12.92 -41.85
CA GLU A 479 22.08 12.25 -42.62
C GLU A 479 23.46 12.29 -41.94
N ASN A 480 23.64 13.11 -40.90
CA ASN A 480 24.89 13.20 -40.16
C ASN A 480 24.63 13.71 -38.72
N PRO A 481 24.17 12.86 -37.79
CA PRO A 481 24.00 13.28 -36.41
C PRO A 481 25.38 13.71 -35.88
N GLN A 482 25.51 14.97 -35.46
CA GLN A 482 26.76 15.47 -34.87
C GLN A 482 26.97 14.86 -33.48
N ASN A 483 27.23 13.55 -33.43
CA ASN A 483 27.58 12.84 -32.21
C ASN A 483 28.83 13.49 -31.61
N GLY A 484 28.72 13.96 -30.37
CA GLY A 484 29.81 14.63 -29.66
C GLY A 484 29.80 16.15 -29.76
N GLN A 485 28.77 16.79 -30.33
CA GLN A 485 28.63 18.24 -30.23
C GLN A 485 28.49 18.67 -28.76
N ILE A 486 29.43 19.50 -28.28
CA ILE A 486 29.39 20.08 -26.94
C ILE A 486 28.31 21.15 -26.87
N LEU A 487 27.29 20.94 -26.02
CA LEU A 487 26.27 21.92 -25.71
C LEU A 487 26.70 22.88 -24.60
N LEU A 488 27.45 22.36 -23.62
CA LEU A 488 27.95 23.11 -22.47
C LEU A 488 29.31 22.59 -22.06
N ASP A 489 30.18 23.52 -21.69
CA ASP A 489 31.50 23.28 -21.12
C ASP A 489 31.83 24.47 -20.22
N PHE A 490 31.83 24.26 -18.91
CA PHE A 490 32.12 25.29 -17.92
C PHE A 490 32.70 24.67 -16.64
N GLU A 491 33.31 25.50 -15.82
CA GLU A 491 33.75 25.14 -14.47
C GLU A 491 32.77 25.67 -13.44
N ASP A 492 32.39 24.86 -12.46
CA ASP A 492 31.54 25.28 -11.36
C ASP A 492 32.33 26.00 -10.25
N ALA A 493 31.62 26.46 -9.21
CA ALA A 493 32.24 27.16 -8.08
C ALA A 493 33.23 26.29 -7.25
N MET A 494 33.20 24.97 -7.43
CA MET A 494 34.10 24.02 -6.76
C MET A 494 35.34 23.68 -7.61
N GLY A 495 35.41 24.19 -8.85
CA GLY A 495 36.47 23.90 -9.81
C GLY A 495 36.28 22.58 -10.55
N ASP A 496 35.07 22.01 -10.53
CA ASP A 496 34.73 20.84 -11.33
C ASP A 496 34.31 21.29 -12.73
N ARG A 497 34.87 20.65 -13.76
CA ARG A 497 34.50 20.89 -15.17
C ARG A 497 33.28 20.07 -15.54
N ILE A 498 32.21 20.73 -15.98
CA ILE A 498 30.93 20.14 -16.37
C ILE A 498 30.77 20.27 -17.88
N GLN A 499 30.63 19.13 -18.57
CA GLN A 499 30.43 19.06 -20.02
C GLN A 499 29.15 18.29 -20.36
N VAL A 500 28.37 18.81 -21.31
CA VAL A 500 27.16 18.17 -21.84
C VAL A 500 27.30 18.03 -23.35
N PHE A 501 27.20 16.81 -23.86
CA PHE A 501 27.29 16.49 -25.29
C PHE A 501 25.94 16.01 -25.82
N ILE A 502 25.60 16.31 -27.07
CA ILE A 502 24.55 15.60 -27.81
C ILE A 502 25.13 14.30 -28.36
N GLU A 503 24.42 13.20 -28.13
CA GLU A 503 24.66 11.90 -28.77
C GLU A 503 23.51 11.49 -29.70
#